data_AF-A0A1I8ME04-F1
#
_entry.id   AF-A0A1I8ME04-F1
#
_cell.length_a   1.000
_cell.length_b   1.000
_cell.length_c   1.000
_cell.angle_alpha   90.00
_cell.angle_beta   90.00
_cell.angle_gamma   90.00
#
_symmetry.space_group_name_H-M   'P 1'
#
loop_
_entity.id
_entity.type
_entity.pdbx_description
1 polymer ?
#
loop_
_entity_poly.entity_id
_entity_poly.type
_entity_poly.pdbx_seq_one_letter_code
_entity_poly.pdbx_strand_id
1 'polypeptide(L)'
;CRETGFIYAITSAAVTHSIARACSEGSIESCTCDYSHQTRSPQANAQAGSVAGVRDWEWGGCSDNIGFGFKFSREFVDTGERGRNLREKMNLHNNEAGRAHVQAEMRQECKCHGMSGSCTVKTCWMRLANFRVIGDNLKDRFDGASRVMMSNSVRASGSANAVGGANISPNAVGVSPNALSPNAASPNAYDEERMLNDEHVVKHHPNMPSPNSLPNQSGVSRNSVRGRQGRQGRKNNRYSFVLKPHNPDHKPPGTKDIVYLEPSPSFCEKNLRLGIQGTHGRQCNDTSIGVDGCDLMCCGRGYRTQEVVVVERCACTFHWCCEVKCKLCRTKKTIHTCL
;
A
#
# COMPACT_ATOMS: atom_id res chain seq x y z
N CYS A 1 13.08 -8.11 -1.94
CA CYS A 1 13.47 -7.67 -0.58
C CYS A 1 12.28 -7.08 0.17
N ARG A 2 12.45 -6.83 1.48
CA ARG A 2 11.43 -6.28 2.36
C ARG A 2 10.99 -4.87 1.97
N GLU A 3 11.93 -4.06 1.50
CA GLU A 3 11.73 -2.66 1.10
C GLU A 3 10.79 -2.56 -0.10
N THR A 4 10.94 -3.46 -1.08
CA THR A 4 10.01 -3.56 -2.22
C THR A 4 8.57 -3.78 -1.74
N GLY A 5 8.36 -4.67 -0.77
CA GLY A 5 7.01 -4.94 -0.24
C GLY A 5 6.35 -3.70 0.37
N PHE A 6 7.11 -2.90 1.10
CA PHE A 6 6.63 -1.62 1.63
C PHE A 6 6.30 -0.60 0.52
N ILE A 7 7.13 -0.49 -0.52
CA ILE A 7 6.88 0.40 -1.65
C ILE A 7 5.53 0.07 -2.34
N TYR A 8 5.25 -1.20 -2.60
CA TYR A 8 3.96 -1.61 -3.17
C TYR A 8 2.78 -1.25 -2.24
N ALA A 9 2.92 -1.49 -0.93
CA ALA A 9 1.87 -1.16 0.02
C ALA A 9 1.62 0.36 0.16
N ILE A 10 2.67 1.17 0.30
CA ILE A 10 2.50 2.63 0.48
C ILE A 10 2.01 3.31 -0.79
N THR A 11 2.43 2.84 -1.98
CA THR A 11 1.96 3.39 -3.25
C THR A 11 0.50 3.06 -3.52
N SER A 12 0.07 1.81 -3.29
CA SER A 12 -1.35 1.43 -3.44
C SER A 12 -2.24 2.17 -2.44
N ALA A 13 -1.76 2.37 -1.21
CA ALA A 13 -2.41 3.17 -0.17
C ALA A 13 -2.53 4.63 -0.60
N ALA A 14 -1.45 5.25 -1.10
CA ALA A 14 -1.45 6.65 -1.54
C ALA A 14 -2.45 6.91 -2.66
N VAL A 15 -2.51 6.01 -3.67
CA VAL A 15 -3.50 6.12 -4.76
C VAL A 15 -4.92 5.99 -4.22
N THR A 16 -5.17 5.02 -3.35
CA THR A 16 -6.50 4.82 -2.74
C THR A 16 -6.94 6.05 -1.94
N HIS A 17 -6.05 6.58 -1.11
CA HIS A 17 -6.29 7.73 -0.26
C HIS A 17 -6.56 9.00 -1.08
N SER A 18 -5.67 9.31 -2.02
CA SER A 18 -5.75 10.53 -2.83
C SER A 18 -7.01 10.56 -3.69
N ILE A 19 -7.34 9.43 -4.34
CA ILE A 19 -8.52 9.33 -5.21
C ILE A 19 -9.82 9.40 -4.40
N ALA A 20 -9.91 8.65 -3.30
CA ALA A 20 -11.11 8.68 -2.44
C ALA A 20 -11.39 10.08 -1.88
N ARG A 21 -10.34 10.84 -1.55
CA ARG A 21 -10.44 12.23 -1.09
C ARG A 21 -10.79 13.19 -2.22
N ALA A 22 -10.18 13.05 -3.40
CA ALA A 22 -10.50 13.88 -4.55
C ALA A 22 -11.98 13.75 -4.98
N CYS A 23 -12.60 12.57 -4.79
CA CYS A 23 -14.02 12.37 -4.98
C CYS A 23 -14.90 13.20 -4.02
N SER A 24 -14.53 13.27 -2.74
CA SER A 24 -15.30 14.05 -1.76
C SER A 24 -15.03 15.56 -1.84
N GLU A 25 -13.89 15.94 -2.42
CA GLU A 25 -13.57 17.33 -2.75
C GLU A 25 -14.23 17.79 -4.06
N GLY A 26 -14.84 16.88 -4.83
CA GLY A 26 -15.47 17.19 -6.12
C GLY A 26 -14.48 17.50 -7.24
N SER A 27 -13.21 17.09 -7.09
CA SER A 27 -12.15 17.32 -8.09
C SER A 27 -12.17 16.31 -9.24
N ILE A 28 -12.94 15.24 -9.11
CA ILE A 28 -13.08 14.17 -10.10
C ILE A 28 -14.57 14.01 -10.44
N GLU A 29 -14.95 14.24 -11.69
CA GLU A 29 -16.36 14.19 -12.13
C GLU A 29 -16.94 12.77 -12.16
N SER A 30 -16.08 11.76 -12.29
CA SER A 30 -16.50 10.35 -12.40
C SER A 30 -16.85 9.68 -11.06
N CYS A 31 -16.73 10.41 -9.95
CA CYS A 31 -17.10 9.93 -8.63
C CYS A 31 -17.72 11.03 -7.77
N THR A 32 -18.36 10.62 -6.69
CA THR A 32 -19.02 11.51 -5.73
C THR A 32 -18.70 11.07 -4.31
N CYS A 33 -19.21 11.80 -3.31
CA CYS A 33 -19.17 11.38 -1.91
C CYS A 33 -19.79 9.99 -1.69
N ASP A 34 -19.38 9.30 -0.63
CA ASP A 34 -20.07 8.07 -0.21
C ASP A 34 -21.31 8.39 0.64
N TYR A 35 -22.49 8.09 0.09
CA TYR A 35 -23.78 8.27 0.74
C TYR A 35 -24.36 6.99 1.35
N SER A 36 -23.63 5.86 1.28
CA SER A 36 -24.10 4.56 1.78
C SER A 36 -24.41 4.55 3.29
N HIS A 37 -23.77 5.42 4.06
CA HIS A 37 -24.00 5.59 5.49
C HIS A 37 -25.29 6.35 5.82
N GLN A 38 -25.77 7.21 4.92
CA GLN A 38 -26.98 8.02 5.14
C GLN A 38 -28.26 7.19 4.99
N THR A 39 -28.23 6.13 4.18
CA THR A 39 -29.38 5.22 3.99
C THR A 39 -29.50 4.18 5.10
N ARG A 40 -28.41 3.88 5.80
CA ARG A 40 -28.43 3.10 7.04
C ARG A 40 -28.82 4.01 8.21
N SER A 41 -30.13 4.18 8.40
CA SER A 41 -30.64 4.66 9.69
C SER A 41 -30.03 3.81 10.81
N PRO A 42 -29.36 4.38 11.82
CA PRO A 42 -28.89 3.61 12.95
C PRO A 42 -30.11 2.97 13.60
N GLN A 43 -30.21 1.64 13.57
CA GLN A 43 -31.03 0.95 14.55
C GLN A 43 -30.50 1.41 15.91
N ALA A 44 -31.37 2.06 16.69
CA ALA A 44 -31.05 2.61 17.98
C ALA A 44 -30.49 1.50 18.88
N ASN A 45 -29.16 1.36 18.94
CA ASN A 45 -28.52 0.69 20.05
C ASN A 45 -28.64 1.67 21.22
N ALA A 46 -29.73 1.51 21.95
CA ALA A 46 -29.91 2.08 23.27
C ALA A 46 -28.82 1.50 24.20
N GLN A 47 -27.63 2.10 24.18
CA GLN A 47 -26.70 1.96 25.29
C GLN A 47 -27.19 2.87 26.40
N ALA A 48 -27.46 2.24 27.55
CA ALA A 48 -28.06 2.81 28.73
C ALA A 48 -27.37 4.12 29.16
N GLY A 49 -28.04 5.25 28.94
CA GLY A 49 -27.57 6.57 29.35
C GLY A 49 -28.13 7.74 28.54
N SER A 50 -28.62 7.51 27.31
CA SER A 50 -29.25 8.55 26.48
C SER A 50 -30.77 8.56 26.63
N VAL A 51 -31.34 9.77 26.73
CA VAL A 51 -32.79 9.99 26.80
C VAL A 51 -33.44 9.44 25.54
N ALA A 52 -34.47 8.59 25.70
CA ALA A 52 -35.22 8.02 24.60
C ALA A 52 -35.75 9.12 23.67
N GLY A 53 -35.26 9.15 22.42
CA GLY A 53 -35.67 10.13 21.40
C GLY A 53 -34.65 11.23 21.07
N VAL A 54 -33.58 11.39 21.86
CA VAL A 54 -32.49 12.33 21.53
C VAL A 54 -31.39 11.57 20.82
N ARG A 55 -31.26 11.76 19.51
CA ARG A 55 -30.11 11.25 18.75
C ARG A 55 -28.90 12.12 19.08
N ASP A 56 -27.81 11.51 19.57
CA ASP A 56 -26.59 12.24 19.88
C ASP A 56 -25.97 12.90 18.63
N TRP A 57 -26.26 12.37 17.44
CA TRP A 57 -25.82 12.91 16.15
C TRP A 57 -26.58 12.29 14.96
N GLU A 58 -26.43 12.89 13.78
CA GLU A 58 -26.99 12.41 12.52
C GLU A 58 -25.93 12.27 11.41
N TRP A 59 -26.14 11.31 10.50
CA TRP A 59 -25.32 11.19 9.30
C TRP A 59 -25.62 12.33 8.34
N GLY A 60 -24.57 12.97 7.81
CA GLY A 60 -24.71 13.99 6.77
C GLY A 60 -23.36 14.30 6.13
N GLY A 61 -23.19 15.51 5.62
CA GLY A 61 -21.96 15.94 4.97
C GLY A 61 -21.57 15.09 3.75
N CYS A 62 -20.27 15.11 3.43
CA CYS A 62 -19.68 14.37 2.32
C CYS A 62 -18.61 13.41 2.86
N SER A 63 -18.93 12.12 2.89
CA SER A 63 -17.97 11.10 3.29
C SER A 63 -16.99 10.80 2.17
N ASP A 64 -15.72 10.56 2.51
CA ASP A 64 -14.69 10.17 1.55
C ASP A 64 -15.05 8.82 0.91
N ASN A 65 -14.98 8.74 -0.42
CA ASN A 65 -15.43 7.56 -1.15
C ASN A 65 -14.34 6.50 -1.27
N ILE A 66 -14.10 5.82 -0.15
CA ILE A 66 -13.08 4.75 -0.08
C ILE A 66 -13.35 3.63 -1.06
N GLY A 67 -14.63 3.28 -1.31
CA GLY A 67 -15.00 2.21 -2.23
C GLY A 67 -14.52 2.51 -3.65
N PHE A 68 -14.72 3.74 -4.13
CA PHE A 68 -14.21 4.18 -5.42
C PHE A 68 -12.68 4.21 -5.45
N GLY A 69 -12.03 4.82 -4.45
CA GLY A 69 -10.56 4.88 -4.38
C GLY A 69 -9.91 3.49 -4.36
N PHE A 70 -10.50 2.54 -3.63
CA PHE A 70 -10.03 1.17 -3.55
C PHE A 70 -10.14 0.45 -4.90
N LYS A 71 -11.30 0.59 -5.57
CA LYS A 71 -11.54 0.01 -6.90
C LYS A 71 -10.57 0.60 -7.94
N PHE A 72 -10.42 1.92 -7.95
CA PHE A 72 -9.51 2.61 -8.86
C PHE A 72 -8.07 2.15 -8.63
N SER A 73 -7.60 2.10 -7.39
CA SER A 73 -6.25 1.64 -7.05
C SER A 73 -6.00 0.21 -7.52
N ARG A 74 -6.98 -0.70 -7.38
CA ARG A 74 -6.87 -2.06 -7.95
C ARG A 74 -6.77 -2.06 -9.46
N GLU A 75 -7.61 -1.32 -10.15
CA GLU A 75 -7.63 -1.30 -11.61
C GLU A 75 -6.35 -0.66 -12.18
N PHE A 76 -5.80 0.34 -11.49
CA PHE A 76 -4.61 1.07 -11.90
C PHE A 76 -3.30 0.39 -11.47
N VAL A 77 -3.09 0.20 -10.16
CA VAL A 77 -1.82 -0.27 -9.59
C VAL A 77 -1.60 -1.75 -9.87
N ASP A 78 -2.65 -2.59 -9.86
CA ASP A 78 -2.49 -4.03 -10.06
C ASP A 78 -2.36 -4.41 -11.55
N THR A 79 -2.45 -3.45 -12.50
CA THR A 79 -2.43 -3.76 -13.93
C THR A 79 -1.11 -4.37 -14.41
N GLY A 80 0.01 -3.94 -13.83
CA GLY A 80 1.34 -4.52 -14.10
C GLY A 80 1.61 -5.87 -13.42
N GLU A 81 0.74 -6.29 -12.49
CA GLU A 81 1.00 -7.41 -11.55
C GLU A 81 0.09 -8.63 -11.82
N ARG A 82 -0.46 -8.76 -13.04
CA ARG A 82 -1.40 -9.84 -13.39
C ARG A 82 -0.75 -11.21 -13.64
N GLY A 83 0.56 -11.33 -13.42
CA GLY A 83 1.33 -12.55 -13.61
C GLY A 83 0.95 -13.71 -12.69
N ARG A 84 1.54 -14.88 -12.95
CA ARG A 84 1.40 -16.08 -12.11
C ARG A 84 2.63 -16.37 -11.26
N ASN A 85 3.71 -15.59 -11.38
CA ASN A 85 4.92 -15.86 -10.62
C ASN A 85 4.72 -15.42 -9.16
N LEU A 86 5.61 -15.93 -8.31
CA LEU A 86 5.62 -15.65 -6.89
C LEU A 86 5.71 -14.15 -6.60
N ARG A 87 6.50 -13.44 -7.41
CA ARG A 87 6.75 -12.01 -7.26
C ARG A 87 5.49 -11.19 -7.47
N GLU A 88 4.72 -11.45 -8.53
CA GLU A 88 3.48 -10.71 -8.78
C GLU A 88 2.43 -11.03 -7.70
N LYS A 89 2.39 -12.27 -7.19
CA LYS A 89 1.51 -12.60 -6.05
C LYS A 89 1.88 -11.88 -4.76
N MET A 90 3.17 -11.77 -4.47
CA MET A 90 3.67 -10.95 -3.36
C MET A 90 3.29 -9.48 -3.55
N ASN A 91 3.49 -8.93 -4.76
CA ASN A 91 3.16 -7.54 -5.08
C ASN A 91 1.66 -7.26 -4.90
N LEU A 92 0.79 -8.13 -5.43
CA LEU A 92 -0.67 -8.03 -5.24
C LEU A 92 -1.10 -8.09 -3.77
N HIS A 93 -0.46 -8.96 -2.96
CA HIS A 93 -0.72 -9.03 -1.53
C HIS A 93 -0.35 -7.72 -0.82
N ASN A 94 0.84 -7.20 -1.09
CA ASN A 94 1.31 -5.96 -0.47
C ASN A 94 0.48 -4.75 -0.93
N ASN A 95 0.08 -4.70 -2.20
CA ASN A 95 -0.86 -3.69 -2.70
C ASN A 95 -2.17 -3.75 -1.91
N GLU A 96 -2.74 -4.93 -1.72
CA GLU A 96 -3.98 -5.10 -0.97
C GLU A 96 -3.83 -4.71 0.50
N ALA A 97 -2.70 -5.06 1.13
CA ALA A 97 -2.39 -4.66 2.49
C ALA A 97 -2.40 -3.12 2.64
N GLY A 98 -1.76 -2.41 1.71
CA GLY A 98 -1.76 -0.95 1.65
C GLY A 98 -3.18 -0.35 1.59
N ARG A 99 -4.01 -0.83 0.66
CA ARG A 99 -5.40 -0.37 0.52
C ARG A 99 -6.24 -0.67 1.77
N ALA A 100 -6.04 -1.85 2.35
CA ALA A 100 -6.76 -2.28 3.55
C ALA A 100 -6.40 -1.43 4.79
N HIS A 101 -5.19 -0.90 4.88
CA HIS A 101 -4.83 0.07 5.93
C HIS A 101 -5.57 1.40 5.77
N VAL A 102 -5.68 1.92 4.55
CA VAL A 102 -6.45 3.15 4.27
C VAL A 102 -7.92 2.98 4.66
N GLN A 103 -8.53 1.86 4.28
CA GLN A 103 -9.92 1.58 4.61
C GLN A 103 -10.16 1.38 6.11
N ALA A 104 -9.23 0.72 6.80
CA ALA A 104 -9.38 0.43 8.22
C ALA A 104 -9.20 1.64 9.13
N GLU A 105 -8.44 2.63 8.68
CA GLU A 105 -8.16 3.86 9.43
C GLU A 105 -9.16 4.98 9.12
N MET A 106 -10.28 4.68 8.45
CA MET A 106 -11.37 5.65 8.31
C MET A 106 -11.98 5.98 9.67
N ARG A 107 -12.27 7.26 9.89
CA ARG A 107 -12.81 7.78 11.15
C ARG A 107 -14.09 8.55 10.91
N GLN A 108 -14.99 8.45 11.87
CA GLN A 108 -16.16 9.31 11.91
C GLN A 108 -15.74 10.67 12.47
N GLU A 109 -15.88 11.72 11.66
CA GLU A 109 -15.70 13.10 12.08
C GLU A 109 -17.06 13.78 12.20
N CYS A 110 -17.20 14.68 13.16
CA CYS A 110 -18.45 15.36 13.44
C CYS A 110 -18.26 16.88 13.54
N LYS A 111 -19.23 17.64 13.05
CA LYS A 111 -19.30 19.10 13.24
C LYS A 111 -20.50 19.49 14.07
N CYS A 112 -20.21 20.20 15.15
CA CYS A 112 -21.20 20.80 16.03
C CYS A 112 -21.74 22.10 15.44
N HIS A 113 -23.05 22.29 15.51
CA HIS A 113 -23.73 23.46 14.97
C HIS A 113 -24.98 23.83 15.78
N GLY A 114 -25.00 23.49 17.07
CA GLY A 114 -25.97 24.01 18.01
C GLY A 114 -25.76 25.50 18.30
N MET A 115 -26.72 26.11 19.01
CA MET A 115 -26.67 27.52 19.40
C MET A 115 -25.30 27.87 20.02
N SER A 116 -24.70 28.97 19.56
CA SER A 116 -23.38 29.45 20.00
C SER A 116 -22.23 28.44 19.88
N GLY A 117 -22.31 27.50 18.93
CA GLY A 117 -21.29 26.46 18.71
C GLY A 117 -21.40 25.26 19.64
N SER A 118 -22.51 25.13 20.37
CA SER A 118 -22.77 23.95 21.21
C SER A 118 -22.89 22.67 20.36
N CYS A 119 -22.51 21.53 20.95
CA CYS A 119 -22.59 20.21 20.32
C CYS A 119 -23.90 19.47 20.60
N THR A 120 -24.96 20.19 21.01
CA THR A 120 -26.29 19.60 21.23
C THR A 120 -26.88 19.02 19.94
N VAL A 121 -26.52 19.62 18.81
CA VAL A 121 -26.75 19.07 17.47
C VAL A 121 -25.42 18.97 16.76
N LYS A 122 -25.11 17.79 16.22
CA LYS A 122 -23.91 17.54 15.43
C LYS A 122 -24.21 16.59 14.28
N THR A 123 -23.59 16.86 13.14
CA THR A 123 -23.66 16.04 11.93
C THR A 123 -22.32 15.37 11.74
N CYS A 124 -22.29 14.09 11.39
CA CYS A 124 -21.07 13.33 11.19
C CYS A 124 -20.97 12.72 9.78
N TRP A 125 -19.74 12.49 9.34
CA TRP A 125 -19.39 11.85 8.07
C TRP A 125 -18.10 11.03 8.22
N MET A 126 -17.84 10.10 7.31
CA MET A 126 -16.61 9.32 7.32
C MET A 126 -15.49 10.07 6.60
N ARG A 127 -14.34 10.24 7.25
CA ARG A 127 -13.11 10.78 6.65
C ARG A 127 -11.97 9.79 6.73
N LEU A 128 -11.09 9.89 5.74
CA LEU A 128 -9.78 9.24 5.75
C LEU A 128 -8.89 9.88 6.83
N ALA A 129 -8.14 9.05 7.56
CA ALA A 129 -7.07 9.54 8.42
C ALA A 129 -6.02 10.34 7.63
N ASN A 130 -5.25 11.16 8.35
CA ASN A 130 -4.04 11.78 7.79
C ASN A 130 -3.12 10.69 7.27
N PHE A 131 -2.59 10.86 6.05
CA PHE A 131 -1.75 9.85 5.40
C PHE A 131 -0.50 9.49 6.20
N ARG A 132 -0.01 10.39 7.06
CA ARG A 132 1.09 10.10 7.99
C ARG A 132 0.78 8.90 8.90
N VAL A 133 -0.45 8.82 9.42
CA VAL A 133 -0.89 7.68 10.25
C VAL A 133 -0.85 6.37 9.46
N ILE A 134 -1.25 6.40 8.19
CA ILE A 134 -1.16 5.23 7.31
C ILE A 134 0.30 4.84 7.08
N GLY A 135 1.18 5.82 6.85
CA GLY A 135 2.62 5.62 6.69
C GLY A 135 3.26 4.99 7.93
N ASP A 136 2.93 5.50 9.13
CA ASP A 136 3.44 4.99 10.40
C ASP A 136 2.95 3.54 10.64
N ASN A 137 1.66 3.26 10.44
CA ASN A 137 1.11 1.90 10.54
C ASN A 137 1.77 0.93 9.55
N LEU A 138 2.02 1.36 8.31
CA LEU A 138 2.71 0.53 7.31
C LEU A 138 4.19 0.35 7.66
N LYS A 139 4.83 1.34 8.30
CA LYS A 139 6.21 1.25 8.77
C LYS A 139 6.35 0.21 9.88
N ASP A 140 5.39 0.13 10.80
CA ASP A 140 5.36 -0.94 11.81
C ASP A 140 5.21 -2.33 11.17
N ARG A 141 4.37 -2.44 10.13
CA ARG A 141 4.22 -3.68 9.36
C ARG A 141 5.45 -4.04 8.54
N PHE A 142 6.24 -3.05 8.14
CA PHE A 142 7.51 -3.25 7.47
C PHE A 142 8.55 -3.83 8.44
N ASP A 143 8.63 -3.33 9.67
CA ASP A 143 9.59 -3.86 10.66
C ASP A 143 9.29 -5.32 11.03
N GLY A 144 7.99 -5.67 11.12
CA GLY A 144 7.50 -7.04 11.36
C GLY A 144 7.19 -7.86 10.10
N ALA A 145 7.70 -7.47 8.92
CA ALA A 145 7.33 -8.11 7.66
C ALA A 145 7.74 -9.60 7.61
N SER A 146 6.91 -10.43 6.98
CA SER A 146 7.10 -11.87 6.95
C SER A 146 7.77 -12.34 5.66
N ARG A 147 8.83 -13.15 5.80
CA ARG A 147 9.40 -13.86 4.65
C ARG A 147 8.52 -15.04 4.25
N VAL A 148 8.13 -15.11 2.98
CA VAL A 148 7.17 -16.12 2.49
C VAL A 148 7.76 -16.97 1.36
N MET A 149 7.14 -18.13 1.15
CA MET A 149 7.39 -19.06 0.05
C MET A 149 6.06 -19.56 -0.54
N MET A 150 6.08 -20.08 -1.77
CA MET A 150 4.85 -20.67 -2.35
C MET A 150 4.58 -22.03 -1.73
N SER A 151 3.30 -22.30 -1.47
CA SER A 151 2.82 -23.68 -1.39
C SER A 151 1.90 -23.94 -2.56
N ASN A 152 2.27 -24.90 -3.41
CA ASN A 152 1.33 -25.49 -4.37
C ASN A 152 0.36 -26.39 -3.60
N SER A 153 -0.60 -25.79 -2.91
CA SER A 153 -1.74 -26.55 -2.41
C SER A 153 -2.65 -26.86 -3.60
N VAL A 154 -2.43 -28.01 -4.24
CA VAL A 154 -3.51 -28.69 -4.94
C VAL A 154 -4.63 -28.84 -3.92
N ARG A 155 -5.80 -28.26 -4.17
CA ARG A 155 -6.98 -28.59 -3.37
C ARG A 155 -7.20 -30.09 -3.56
N ALA A 156 -6.77 -30.90 -2.60
CA ALA A 156 -7.09 -32.31 -2.54
C ALA A 156 -8.60 -32.42 -2.32
N SER A 157 -9.34 -32.45 -3.42
CA SER A 157 -10.70 -32.96 -3.42
C SER A 157 -10.59 -34.47 -3.36
N GLY A 158 -10.82 -35.07 -2.20
CA GLY A 158 -10.82 -36.53 -2.09
C GLY A 158 -10.98 -37.01 -0.68
N SER A 159 -12.18 -37.50 -0.40
CA SER A 159 -12.64 -38.37 0.68
C SER A 159 -11.59 -38.98 1.60
N ALA A 160 -11.90 -38.89 2.90
CA ALA A 160 -11.45 -39.82 3.90
C ALA A 160 -11.54 -41.27 3.39
N ASN A 161 -10.44 -42.00 3.52
CA ASN A 161 -10.47 -43.39 3.97
C ASN A 161 -9.16 -43.68 4.68
N ALA A 162 -9.28 -43.85 5.99
CA ALA A 162 -8.23 -44.37 6.85
C ALA A 162 -8.06 -45.86 6.58
N VAL A 163 -6.82 -46.30 6.31
CA VAL A 163 -6.35 -47.67 6.62
C VAL A 163 -4.84 -47.62 6.90
N GLY A 164 -4.48 -47.97 8.13
CA GLY A 164 -3.40 -48.92 8.45
C GLY A 164 -1.93 -48.52 8.28
N GLY A 165 -1.33 -48.07 9.39
CA GLY A 165 -0.13 -48.64 10.03
C GLY A 165 1.16 -48.91 9.23
N ALA A 166 2.26 -48.26 9.63
CA ALA A 166 3.41 -48.91 10.27
C ALA A 166 4.55 -47.91 10.54
N ASN A 167 5.01 -47.90 11.79
CA ASN A 167 6.25 -47.26 12.25
C ASN A 167 7.47 -47.88 11.58
N ILE A 168 8.37 -47.07 10.99
CA ILE A 168 9.81 -47.34 10.98
C ILE A 168 10.57 -46.01 11.01
N SER A 169 11.18 -45.69 12.16
CA SER A 169 12.43 -44.93 12.22
C SER A 169 13.59 -45.92 12.15
N PRO A 170 14.74 -45.54 11.58
CA PRO A 170 15.93 -45.54 12.42
C PRO A 170 16.89 -44.38 12.14
N ASN A 171 17.53 -43.93 13.23
CA ASN A 171 18.79 -43.17 13.23
C ASN A 171 19.97 -44.05 12.80
N ALA A 172 20.92 -43.50 12.04
CA ALA A 172 22.37 -43.80 12.05
C ALA A 172 23.08 -42.80 11.10
N VAL A 173 23.86 -41.81 11.58
CA VAL A 173 25.31 -41.80 11.91
C VAL A 173 26.28 -41.86 10.71
N GLY A 174 27.07 -40.79 10.55
CA GLY A 174 28.41 -40.71 9.90
C GLY A 174 28.40 -40.82 8.37
N VAL A 175 29.03 -39.94 7.59
CA VAL A 175 30.48 -39.73 7.48
C VAL A 175 30.73 -38.50 6.58
N SER A 176 31.62 -37.58 6.96
CA SER A 176 32.26 -36.63 6.05
C SER A 176 33.38 -37.33 5.27
N PRO A 177 33.65 -36.92 4.01
CA PRO A 177 34.94 -36.25 3.79
C PRO A 177 34.92 -35.10 2.76
N ASN A 178 35.78 -34.12 3.04
CA ASN A 178 36.58 -33.26 2.17
C ASN A 178 36.06 -32.77 0.79
N ALA A 179 36.01 -31.43 0.72
CA ALA A 179 36.60 -30.56 -0.31
C ALA A 179 36.64 -31.04 -1.76
N LEU A 180 35.97 -30.27 -2.64
CA LEU A 180 36.42 -29.97 -4.01
C LEU A 180 35.72 -28.70 -4.51
N SER A 181 36.51 -27.66 -4.75
CA SER A 181 36.26 -26.67 -5.81
C SER A 181 36.48 -27.36 -7.16
N PRO A 182 35.73 -27.01 -8.22
CA PRO A 182 36.39 -26.17 -9.23
C PRO A 182 35.47 -25.17 -9.95
N ASN A 183 36.12 -24.10 -10.41
CA ASN A 183 35.68 -23.22 -11.49
C ASN A 183 35.65 -23.94 -12.85
N ALA A 184 34.63 -23.63 -13.67
CA ALA A 184 34.63 -23.52 -15.14
C ALA A 184 33.33 -22.76 -15.52
N ALA A 185 33.33 -21.52 -16.05
CA ALA A 185 33.68 -21.08 -17.42
C ALA A 185 33.06 -22.00 -18.50
N SER A 186 32.28 -21.60 -19.50
CA SER A 186 31.87 -20.34 -20.16
C SER A 186 30.81 -20.76 -21.23
N PRO A 187 30.51 -20.03 -22.34
CA PRO A 187 30.06 -18.65 -22.53
C PRO A 187 28.75 -18.57 -23.39
N ASN A 188 28.12 -17.40 -23.48
CA ASN A 188 27.73 -16.84 -24.78
C ASN A 188 27.45 -15.34 -24.66
N ALA A 189 28.01 -14.62 -25.63
CA ALA A 189 28.14 -13.18 -25.72
C ALA A 189 27.12 -12.57 -26.71
N TYR A 190 27.24 -11.25 -26.87
CA TYR A 190 26.66 -10.33 -27.87
C TYR A 190 25.25 -9.77 -27.55
N ASP A 191 24.96 -8.47 -27.66
CA ASP A 191 25.77 -7.28 -27.99
C ASP A 191 24.98 -6.02 -27.59
N GLU A 192 25.68 -4.93 -27.28
CA GLU A 192 25.15 -3.56 -27.10
C GLU A 192 25.42 -2.70 -28.35
N GLU A 193 24.62 -1.64 -28.50
CA GLU A 193 24.76 -0.45 -29.35
C GLU A 193 24.38 -0.50 -30.85
N ARG A 194 23.33 0.29 -31.17
CA ARG A 194 23.38 1.24 -32.30
C ARG A 194 22.49 2.45 -32.04
N MET A 195 23.09 3.64 -32.08
CA MET A 195 22.42 4.95 -32.03
C MET A 195 22.36 5.62 -33.42
N LEU A 196 21.24 6.34 -33.63
CA LEU A 196 21.00 7.61 -34.35
C LEU A 196 20.73 7.71 -35.88
N ASN A 197 19.64 8.48 -36.11
CA ASN A 197 19.18 9.35 -37.22
C ASN A 197 18.60 8.75 -38.52
N ASP A 198 17.33 9.06 -38.82
CA ASP A 198 16.95 10.12 -39.79
C ASP A 198 15.42 10.45 -39.75
N GLU A 199 15.07 11.56 -40.37
CA GLU A 199 13.94 12.49 -40.20
C GLU A 199 12.57 12.14 -40.84
N HIS A 200 11.55 12.88 -40.34
CA HIS A 200 10.31 13.39 -40.96
C HIS A 200 9.20 12.43 -41.45
N VAL A 201 7.96 12.64 -40.97
CA VAL A 201 6.88 13.40 -41.67
C VAL A 201 5.61 13.45 -40.79
N VAL A 202 5.11 14.68 -40.61
CA VAL A 202 3.84 15.06 -39.97
C VAL A 202 2.63 14.60 -40.78
N LYS A 203 1.60 14.02 -40.14
CA LYS A 203 0.20 14.12 -40.60
C LYS A 203 -0.78 14.21 -39.43
N HIS A 204 -1.62 15.24 -39.49
CA HIS A 204 -2.72 15.58 -38.61
C HIS A 204 -4.05 14.88 -38.99
N HIS A 205 -4.96 14.81 -38.00
CA HIS A 205 -6.45 14.90 -38.07
C HIS A 205 -7.28 13.66 -38.54
N PRO A 206 -8.62 13.59 -38.27
CA PRO A 206 -9.48 14.21 -37.23
C PRO A 206 -10.65 13.33 -36.66
N ASN A 207 -11.35 13.90 -35.66
CA ASN A 207 -12.80 13.86 -35.34
C ASN A 207 -13.53 12.58 -34.85
N MET A 208 -14.01 12.69 -33.60
CA MET A 208 -15.24 12.09 -33.06
C MET A 208 -16.51 12.73 -33.67
N PRO A 209 -17.63 11.99 -33.66
CA PRO A 209 -18.95 12.57 -33.49
C PRO A 209 -19.69 12.04 -32.23
N SER A 210 -20.34 12.94 -31.49
CA SER A 210 -21.54 12.61 -30.69
C SER A 210 -22.75 12.42 -31.62
N PRO A 211 -23.85 11.78 -31.16
CA PRO A 211 -24.95 12.60 -30.65
C PRO A 211 -25.80 11.96 -29.51
N ASN A 212 -26.44 12.84 -28.73
CA ASN A 212 -27.62 12.56 -27.92
C ASN A 212 -28.87 12.39 -28.80
N SER A 213 -29.76 11.44 -28.45
CA SER A 213 -31.23 11.62 -28.50
C SER A 213 -31.99 10.36 -28.07
N LEU A 214 -32.87 10.51 -27.06
CA LEU A 214 -34.00 9.61 -26.77
C LEU A 214 -35.10 9.78 -27.85
N PRO A 215 -35.97 8.78 -28.09
CA PRO A 215 -37.28 8.81 -27.42
C PRO A 215 -37.85 7.43 -27.02
N ASN A 216 -38.88 7.54 -26.18
CA ASN A 216 -39.70 6.55 -25.50
C ASN A 216 -40.81 5.99 -26.42
N GLN A 217 -41.11 4.67 -26.40
CA GLN A 217 -42.48 4.14 -26.44
C GLN A 217 -42.60 2.61 -26.25
N SER A 218 -43.72 2.27 -25.63
CA SER A 218 -44.26 1.01 -25.10
C SER A 218 -44.56 -0.13 -26.09
N GLY A 219 -44.41 -1.38 -25.61
CA GLY A 219 -45.52 -2.35 -25.61
C GLY A 219 -45.46 -3.60 -26.50
N VAL A 220 -45.64 -4.76 -25.84
CA VAL A 220 -46.24 -6.05 -26.29
C VAL A 220 -45.30 -7.17 -26.75
N SER A 221 -45.58 -8.35 -26.18
CA SER A 221 -44.77 -9.57 -26.05
C SER A 221 -45.09 -10.69 -27.06
N ARG A 222 -44.16 -11.68 -27.07
CA ARG A 222 -44.22 -13.13 -27.43
C ARG A 222 -43.62 -13.46 -28.81
N ASN A 223 -42.58 -14.29 -28.90
CA ASN A 223 -42.66 -15.72 -28.60
C ASN A 223 -41.42 -16.33 -27.91
N SER A 224 -41.71 -17.33 -27.08
CA SER A 224 -40.80 -18.18 -26.33
C SER A 224 -40.06 -19.19 -27.21
N VAL A 225 -38.73 -19.27 -27.09
CA VAL A 225 -37.97 -20.50 -27.39
C VAL A 225 -36.90 -20.72 -26.30
N ARG A 226 -37.23 -21.66 -25.40
CA ARG A 226 -36.37 -22.58 -24.65
C ARG A 226 -35.02 -22.06 -24.13
N GLY A 227 -34.98 -21.90 -22.81
CA GLY A 227 -33.78 -21.62 -22.04
C GLY A 227 -32.63 -22.60 -22.31
N ARG A 228 -31.48 -22.04 -22.69
CA ARG A 228 -30.19 -22.54 -22.25
C ARG A 228 -29.76 -21.68 -21.07
N GLN A 229 -29.87 -22.23 -19.87
CA GLN A 229 -29.10 -21.77 -18.72
C GLN A 229 -27.63 -21.77 -19.15
N GLY A 230 -27.13 -20.59 -19.51
CA GLY A 230 -25.70 -20.34 -19.63
C GLY A 230 -25.12 -20.54 -18.25
N ARG A 231 -24.57 -21.73 -18.02
CA ARG A 231 -23.61 -22.02 -16.96
C ARG A 231 -22.61 -20.87 -16.93
N GLN A 232 -22.80 -19.91 -16.03
CA GLN A 232 -21.70 -19.13 -15.50
C GLN A 232 -20.82 -20.15 -14.79
N GLY A 233 -19.91 -20.74 -15.55
CA GLY A 233 -18.80 -21.48 -15.00
C GLY A 233 -18.08 -20.53 -14.09
N ARG A 234 -18.34 -20.63 -12.79
CA ARG A 234 -17.36 -20.31 -11.75
C ARG A 234 -16.08 -20.94 -12.26
N LYS A 235 -15.16 -20.12 -12.78
CA LYS A 235 -13.78 -20.55 -12.98
C LYS A 235 -13.29 -20.85 -11.58
N ASN A 236 -13.47 -22.11 -11.17
CA ASN A 236 -12.90 -22.66 -9.97
C ASN A 236 -11.40 -22.46 -10.15
N ASN A 237 -10.85 -21.42 -9.52
CA ASN A 237 -9.42 -21.24 -9.37
C ASN A 237 -8.97 -22.44 -8.53
N ARG A 238 -8.69 -23.56 -9.21
CA ARG A 238 -8.18 -24.82 -8.65
C ARG A 238 -6.81 -24.63 -7.99
N TYR A 239 -6.20 -23.46 -8.19
CA TYR A 239 -4.97 -23.01 -7.55
C TYR A 239 -5.26 -21.69 -6.85
N SER A 240 -5.62 -21.73 -5.57
CA SER A 240 -5.43 -20.57 -4.70
C SER A 240 -3.99 -20.63 -4.21
N PHE A 241 -3.14 -19.79 -4.79
CA PHE A 241 -1.79 -19.63 -4.32
C PHE A 241 -1.83 -19.01 -2.93
N VAL A 242 -1.41 -19.77 -1.93
CA VAL A 242 -1.33 -19.30 -0.54
C VAL A 242 0.14 -19.04 -0.23
N LEU A 243 0.43 -17.80 0.18
CA LEU A 243 1.75 -17.43 0.69
C LEU A 243 1.90 -18.05 2.08
N LYS A 244 2.85 -18.97 2.23
CA LYS A 244 3.18 -19.58 3.52
C LYS A 244 4.44 -18.92 4.08
N PRO A 245 4.56 -18.79 5.41
CA PRO A 245 5.79 -18.30 6.01
C PRO A 245 6.94 -19.25 5.67
N HIS A 246 8.14 -18.69 5.48
CA HIS A 246 9.34 -19.47 5.21
C HIS A 246 9.76 -20.33 6.42
N ASN A 247 9.54 -19.82 7.64
CA ASN A 247 9.66 -20.60 8.86
C ASN A 247 8.27 -21.13 9.27
N PRO A 248 8.04 -22.46 9.34
CA PRO A 248 6.75 -23.03 9.74
C PRO A 248 6.29 -22.63 11.15
N ASP A 249 7.21 -22.30 12.05
CA ASP A 249 6.90 -21.89 13.43
C ASP A 249 6.38 -20.45 13.49
N HIS A 250 6.52 -19.68 12.42
CA HIS A 250 6.00 -18.32 12.36
C HIS A 250 4.51 -18.34 11.99
N LYS A 251 3.76 -17.42 12.60
CA LYS A 251 2.35 -17.21 12.25
C LYS A 251 2.23 -16.85 10.76
N PRO A 252 1.26 -17.43 10.02
CA PRO A 252 0.98 -17.02 8.65
C PRO A 252 0.63 -15.52 8.56
N PRO A 253 1.06 -14.83 7.49
CA PRO A 253 0.80 -13.41 7.34
C PRO A 253 -0.70 -13.14 7.13
N GLY A 254 -1.20 -12.10 7.80
CA GLY A 254 -2.55 -11.58 7.59
C GLY A 254 -2.66 -10.75 6.31
N THR A 255 -3.88 -10.32 6.00
CA THR A 255 -4.18 -9.51 4.79
C THR A 255 -3.61 -8.10 4.83
N LYS A 256 -3.27 -7.59 6.02
CA LYS A 256 -2.66 -6.26 6.25
C LYS A 256 -1.17 -6.32 6.55
N ASP A 257 -0.59 -7.51 6.58
CA ASP A 257 0.83 -7.71 6.85
C ASP A 257 1.64 -7.63 5.55
N ILE A 258 2.82 -7.05 5.61
CA ILE A 258 3.73 -6.95 4.47
C ILE A 258 4.54 -8.25 4.35
N VAL A 259 4.69 -8.75 3.13
CA VAL A 259 5.39 -10.00 2.83
C VAL A 259 6.50 -9.79 1.82
N TYR A 260 7.57 -10.59 1.93
CA TYR A 260 8.70 -10.56 1.00
C TYR A 260 9.29 -11.96 0.73
N LEU A 261 9.93 -12.13 -0.43
CA LEU A 261 10.50 -13.42 -0.86
C LEU A 261 12.01 -13.53 -0.57
N GLU A 262 12.73 -12.48 -0.93
CA GLU A 262 14.20 -12.46 -0.92
C GLU A 262 14.72 -11.59 0.24
N PRO A 263 15.83 -11.99 0.90
CA PRO A 263 16.47 -11.14 1.89
C PRO A 263 16.90 -9.80 1.28
N SER A 264 16.99 -8.77 2.12
CA SER A 264 17.45 -7.45 1.70
C SER A 264 18.97 -7.46 1.49
N PRO A 265 19.49 -6.84 0.40
CA PRO A 265 20.93 -6.68 0.21
C PRO A 265 21.51 -5.71 1.24
N SER A 266 22.84 -5.63 1.31
CA SER A 266 23.50 -4.55 2.03
C SER A 266 23.33 -3.22 1.26
N PHE A 267 22.92 -2.18 1.97
CA PHE A 267 22.76 -0.83 1.43
C PHE A 267 23.96 0.09 1.72
N CYS A 268 24.99 -0.44 2.39
CA CYS A 268 26.16 0.33 2.83
C CYS A 268 27.01 0.83 1.65
N GLU A 269 27.33 -0.08 0.73
CA GLU A 269 28.21 0.20 -0.40
C GLU A 269 27.41 0.45 -1.68
N LYS A 270 27.96 1.30 -2.54
CA LYS A 270 27.34 1.61 -3.83
C LYS A 270 27.36 0.38 -4.73
N ASN A 271 26.19 0.00 -5.23
CA ASN A 271 26.02 -1.06 -6.21
C ASN A 271 25.05 -0.60 -7.30
N LEU A 272 25.61 -0.13 -8.42
CA LEU A 272 24.85 0.40 -9.55
C LEU A 272 23.94 -0.65 -10.21
N ARG A 273 24.31 -1.93 -10.20
CA ARG A 273 23.50 -3.00 -10.80
C ARG A 273 22.17 -3.20 -10.06
N LEU A 274 22.15 -2.95 -8.76
CA LEU A 274 20.95 -3.05 -7.92
C LEU A 274 20.32 -1.67 -7.64
N GLY A 275 20.83 -0.60 -8.24
CA GLY A 275 20.37 0.77 -7.99
C GLY A 275 20.68 1.29 -6.58
N ILE A 276 21.62 0.67 -5.87
CA ILE A 276 22.00 1.04 -4.49
C ILE A 276 23.07 2.13 -4.58
N GLN A 277 22.77 3.30 -4.00
CA GLN A 277 23.69 4.45 -4.01
C GLN A 277 24.78 4.38 -2.93
N GLY A 278 24.59 3.54 -1.91
CA GLY A 278 25.45 3.47 -0.72
C GLY A 278 25.06 4.50 0.34
N THR A 279 25.73 4.45 1.49
CA THR A 279 25.50 5.40 2.60
C THR A 279 26.58 6.47 2.75
N HIS A 280 27.63 6.44 1.93
CA HIS A 280 28.67 7.46 1.88
C HIS A 280 28.06 8.85 1.64
N GLY A 281 28.47 9.85 2.43
CA GLY A 281 27.99 11.23 2.30
C GLY A 281 26.58 11.48 2.86
N ARG A 282 25.92 10.49 3.46
CA ARG A 282 24.63 10.70 4.13
C ARG A 282 24.81 11.33 5.50
N GLN A 283 23.86 12.17 5.90
CA GLN A 283 23.82 12.70 7.25
C GLN A 283 23.39 11.61 8.23
N CYS A 284 23.99 11.61 9.42
CA CYS A 284 23.66 10.69 10.50
C CYS A 284 23.48 11.44 11.82
N ASN A 285 22.85 10.77 12.78
CA ASN A 285 22.61 11.29 14.12
C ASN A 285 23.51 10.56 15.12
N ASP A 286 24.52 11.25 15.65
CA ASP A 286 25.49 10.64 16.59
C ASP A 286 24.83 10.23 17.93
N THR A 287 23.73 10.88 18.30
CA THR A 287 23.02 10.57 19.56
C THR A 287 22.05 9.39 19.44
N SER A 288 21.73 8.95 18.22
CA SER A 288 20.77 7.87 18.02
C SER A 288 21.46 6.51 18.00
N ILE A 289 20.89 5.55 18.72
CA ILE A 289 21.25 4.12 18.65
C ILE A 289 20.53 3.40 17.51
N GLY A 290 19.58 4.06 16.84
CA GLY A 290 18.73 3.50 15.81
C GLY A 290 19.39 3.46 14.43
N VAL A 291 18.57 3.14 13.41
CA VAL A 291 19.03 3.10 12.02
C VAL A 291 19.44 4.45 11.45
N ASP A 292 19.12 5.56 12.11
CA ASP A 292 19.60 6.92 11.82
C ASP A 292 20.90 7.27 12.57
N GLY A 293 21.31 6.40 13.50
CA GLY A 293 22.53 6.46 14.27
C GLY A 293 23.78 6.41 13.39
N CYS A 294 24.82 7.17 13.73
CA CYS A 294 26.05 7.18 12.93
C CYS A 294 26.75 5.82 12.83
N ASP A 295 26.69 4.98 13.87
CA ASP A 295 27.26 3.64 13.85
C ASP A 295 26.63 2.74 12.77
N LEU A 296 25.30 2.77 12.68
CA LEU A 296 24.53 1.96 11.73
C LEU A 296 24.42 2.60 10.34
N MET A 297 24.17 3.91 10.26
CA MET A 297 24.09 4.64 8.97
C MET A 297 25.40 4.61 8.20
N CYS A 298 26.52 4.75 8.91
CA CYS A 298 27.85 4.78 8.29
C CYS A 298 28.51 3.41 8.21
N CYS A 299 27.81 2.35 8.64
CA CYS A 299 28.28 0.96 8.56
C CYS A 299 29.67 0.74 9.16
N GLY A 300 29.98 1.42 10.26
CA GLY A 300 31.28 1.34 10.93
C GLY A 300 32.45 2.08 10.23
N ARG A 301 32.23 2.79 9.11
CA ARG A 301 33.28 3.57 8.43
C ARG A 301 33.67 4.87 9.13
N GLY A 302 32.90 5.25 10.16
CA GLY A 302 33.02 6.55 10.82
C GLY A 302 32.31 7.67 10.06
N TYR A 303 32.38 8.88 10.61
CA TYR A 303 31.73 10.06 10.07
C TYR A 303 32.58 11.31 10.29
N ARG A 304 32.40 12.29 9.41
CA ARG A 304 32.99 13.63 9.53
C ARG A 304 32.00 14.56 10.21
N THR A 305 32.48 15.28 11.22
CA THR A 305 31.72 16.31 11.93
C THR A 305 32.08 17.69 11.41
N GLN A 306 31.06 18.51 11.11
CA GLN A 306 31.24 19.89 10.66
C GLN A 306 30.26 20.82 11.37
N GLU A 307 30.72 21.99 11.82
CA GLU A 307 29.83 23.05 12.27
C GLU A 307 29.43 23.92 11.07
N VAL A 308 28.13 23.98 10.80
CA VAL A 308 27.55 24.78 9.72
C VAL A 308 26.66 25.86 10.32
N VAL A 309 26.80 27.09 9.85
CA VAL A 309 25.90 28.19 10.24
C VAL A 309 24.64 28.10 9.39
N VAL A 310 23.52 27.74 10.03
CA VAL A 310 22.20 27.67 9.40
C VAL A 310 21.44 28.96 9.69
N VAL A 311 20.82 29.52 8.66
CA VAL A 311 19.93 30.68 8.79
C VAL A 311 18.51 30.16 8.96
N GLU A 312 17.87 30.47 10.09
CA GLU A 312 16.49 30.08 10.38
C GLU A 312 15.66 31.27 10.87
N ARG A 313 14.34 31.17 10.69
CA ARG A 313 13.41 32.18 11.20
C ARG A 313 13.25 32.00 12.70
N CYS A 314 13.40 33.08 13.45
CA CYS A 314 13.36 33.11 14.91
C CYS A 314 12.59 34.34 15.39
N ALA A 315 12.27 34.38 16.69
CA ALA A 315 11.60 35.51 17.34
C ALA A 315 10.38 36.01 16.54
N CYS A 316 9.54 35.07 16.12
CA CYS A 316 8.35 35.37 15.35
C CYS A 316 7.27 36.01 16.22
N THR A 317 6.71 37.12 15.76
CA THR A 317 5.64 37.86 16.42
C THR A 317 4.42 37.91 15.51
N PHE A 318 3.25 37.56 16.07
CA PHE A 318 1.98 37.71 15.37
C PHE A 318 1.47 39.14 15.55
N HIS A 319 1.31 39.85 14.45
CA HIS A 319 0.63 41.13 14.42
C HIS A 319 -0.85 40.87 14.17
N TRP A 320 -1.70 41.42 15.04
CA TRP A 320 -3.16 41.25 15.00
C TRP A 320 -3.86 41.93 13.81
N CYS A 321 -3.15 42.05 12.69
CA CYS A 321 -3.62 42.44 11.37
C CYS A 321 -3.23 41.38 10.31
N CYS A 322 -3.13 40.11 10.75
CA CYS A 322 -2.92 38.89 9.95
C CYS A 322 -1.49 38.67 9.39
N GLU A 323 -0.46 39.20 10.04
CA GLU A 323 0.93 39.02 9.59
C GLU A 323 1.80 38.39 10.70
N VAL A 324 2.64 37.42 10.34
CA VAL A 324 3.71 36.91 11.21
C VAL A 324 5.03 37.49 10.76
N LYS A 325 5.62 38.35 11.59
CA LYS A 325 6.96 38.91 11.35
C LYS A 325 7.99 38.14 12.15
N CYS A 326 8.99 37.57 11.48
CA CYS A 326 10.10 36.84 12.08
C CYS A 326 11.43 37.54 11.76
N LYS A 327 12.39 37.41 12.67
CA LYS A 327 13.80 37.77 12.40
C LYS A 327 14.51 36.58 11.75
N LEU A 328 15.61 36.85 11.04
CA LEU A 328 16.52 35.80 10.58
C LEU A 328 17.63 35.64 11.62
N CYS A 329 17.69 34.47 12.26
CA CYS A 329 18.77 34.10 13.17
C CYS A 329 19.79 33.22 12.44
N ARG A 330 21.06 33.38 12.82
CA ARG A 330 22.14 32.47 12.43
C ARG A 330 22.43 31.57 13.62
N THR A 331 22.19 30.28 13.48
CA THR A 331 22.50 29.28 14.50
C THR A 331 23.60 28.35 14.00
N LYS A 332 24.57 28.05 14.86
CA LYS A 332 25.58 27.02 14.56
C LYS A 332 24.94 25.66 14.81
N LYS A 333 24.96 24.79 13.81
CA LYS A 333 24.51 23.40 13.92
C LYS A 333 25.65 22.47 13.58
N THR A 334 25.81 21.43 14.40
CA THR A 334 26.76 20.36 14.16
C THR A 334 26.11 19.33 13.23
N ILE A 335 26.75 19.04 12.11
CA ILE A 335 26.29 18.07 11.11
C ILE A 335 27.32 16.95 11.02
N HIS A 336 26.85 15.71 11.17
CA HIS A 336 27.65 14.50 11.00
C HIS A 336 27.35 13.88 9.65
N THR A 337 28.39 13.53 8.89
CA THR A 337 28.26 12.97 7.53
C THR A 337 29.11 11.72 7.39
N CYS A 338 28.51 10.62 6.96
CA CYS A 338 29.21 9.34 6.80
C CYS A 338 30.36 9.41 5.80
N LEU A 339 31.46 8.73 6.15
CA LEU A 339 32.64 8.55 5.32
C LEU A 339 32.52 7.41 4.31
#